data_AF-A0A662PND9-F1
#
_entry.id   AF-A0A662PND9-F1
#
_cell.length_a   1.000
_cell.length_b   1.000
_cell.length_c   1.000
_cell.angle_alpha   90.00
_cell.angle_beta   90.00
_cell.angle_gamma   90.00
#
_symmetry.space_group_name_H-M   'P 1'
#
loop_
_entity.id
_entity.type
_entity.pdbx_description
1 polymer ?
#
loop_
_entity_poly.entity_id
_entity_poly.type
_entity_poly.pdbx_seq_one_letter_code
_entity_poly.pdbx_strand_id
1 'polypeptide(L)'
;MKGVDEKLFREAVKMAGRQPRLAFYSPIASCILNYWKSAVPRFSISEFLAQIVERELARAWPQLYNKALKNLKRRRATLQKKVVSKRSKGGGRS
;
A
#
# COMPACT_ATOMS: atom_id res chain seq x y z
N MET A 1 18.38 -16.80 0.65
CA MET A 1 17.78 -16.23 1.88
C MET A 1 17.12 -17.36 2.65
N LYS A 2 17.57 -17.66 3.89
CA LYS A 2 16.78 -18.46 4.83
C LYS A 2 15.47 -17.70 5.08
N GLY A 3 14.36 -18.43 5.24
CA GLY A 3 12.98 -17.92 5.11
C GLY A 3 12.65 -16.60 5.81
N VAL A 4 11.54 -15.97 5.41
CA VAL A 4 11.09 -14.67 5.94
C VAL A 4 10.95 -14.73 7.47
N ASP A 5 11.72 -13.91 8.18
CA ASP A 5 11.62 -13.74 9.64
C ASP A 5 10.21 -13.28 10.03
N GLU A 6 9.54 -14.08 10.87
CA GLU A 6 8.15 -13.86 11.23
C GLU A 6 7.96 -12.68 12.21
N LYS A 7 8.94 -12.40 13.07
CA LYS A 7 8.86 -11.32 14.04
C LYS A 7 9.01 -9.97 13.31
N LEU A 8 10.03 -9.85 12.47
CA LEU A 8 10.27 -8.67 11.64
C LEU A 8 9.11 -8.43 10.66
N PHE A 9 8.59 -9.50 10.06
CA PHE A 9 7.46 -9.38 9.14
C PHE A 9 6.19 -8.87 9.83
N ARG A 10 5.88 -9.35 11.04
CA ARG A 10 4.72 -8.86 11.81
C ARG A 10 4.83 -7.38 12.15
N GLU A 11 6.02 -6.90 12.47
CA GLU A 11 6.28 -5.49 12.73
C GLU A 11 6.12 -4.64 11.46
N ALA A 12 6.68 -5.09 10.33
CA ALA A 12 6.51 -4.45 9.04
C ALA A 12 5.02 -4.30 8.66
N VAL A 13 4.20 -5.34 8.89
CA VAL A 13 2.74 -5.27 8.64
C VAL A 13 2.05 -4.26 9.55
N LYS A 14 2.48 -4.11 10.81
CA LYS A 14 1.94 -3.06 11.71
C LYS A 14 2.30 -1.67 11.21
N MET A 15 3.55 -1.47 10.80
CA MET A 15 4.04 -0.18 10.27
C MET A 15 3.34 0.20 8.98
N ALA A 16 3.19 -0.72 8.04
CA ALA A 16 2.46 -0.50 6.79
C ALA A 16 1.00 -0.09 7.04
N GLY A 17 0.37 -0.62 8.10
CA GLY A 17 -0.99 -0.21 8.49
C GLY A 17 -1.08 1.18 9.11
N ARG A 18 0.00 1.69 9.73
CA ARG A 18 0.06 3.03 10.35
C ARG A 18 0.48 4.09 9.34
N GLN A 19 1.51 3.81 8.55
CA GLN A 19 2.11 4.74 7.61
C GLN A 19 2.42 4.01 6.29
N PRO A 20 1.43 3.93 5.38
CA PRO A 20 1.62 3.26 4.09
C PRO A 20 2.35 4.13 3.06
N ARG A 21 2.42 5.45 3.28
CA ARG A 21 3.02 6.40 2.33
C ARG A 21 4.54 6.34 2.39
N LEU A 22 5.14 6.06 1.25
CA LEU A 22 6.58 6.16 1.03
C LEU A 22 6.88 7.56 0.44
N ALA A 23 7.79 8.30 1.08
CA ALA A 23 8.33 9.54 0.53
C ALA A 23 9.69 9.23 -0.14
N PHE A 24 9.90 9.74 -1.35
CA PHE A 24 11.20 9.66 -2.03
C PHE A 24 11.67 11.07 -2.35
N TYR A 25 12.97 11.32 -2.21
CA TYR A 25 13.58 12.54 -2.69
C TYR A 25 14.35 12.24 -3.98
N SER A 26 13.82 12.71 -5.12
CA SER A 26 14.57 12.74 -6.38
C SER A 26 14.04 13.89 -7.24
N PRO A 27 14.83 14.98 -7.40
CA PRO A 27 14.46 16.12 -8.24
C PRO A 27 14.19 15.73 -9.71
N ILE A 28 14.97 14.78 -10.25
CA ILE A 28 14.83 14.31 -11.64
C ILE A 28 13.49 13.61 -11.85
N ALA A 29 13.16 12.64 -10.99
CA ALA A 29 11.88 11.94 -11.08
C ALA A 29 10.71 12.90 -10.82
N SER A 30 10.85 13.84 -9.87
CA SER A 30 9.85 14.88 -9.64
C SER A 30 9.58 15.70 -10.90
N CYS A 31 10.62 16.15 -11.61
CA CYS A 31 10.48 16.89 -12.86
C CYS A 31 9.67 16.08 -13.91
N ILE A 32 10.11 14.86 -14.20
CA ILE A 32 9.49 13.99 -15.21
C ILE A 32 8.02 13.68 -14.84
N LEU A 33 7.75 13.33 -13.58
CA LEU A 33 6.41 12.95 -13.14
C LEU A 33 5.44 14.15 -13.13
N ASN A 34 5.93 15.35 -12.83
CA ASN A 34 5.13 16.56 -12.95
C ASN A 34 4.86 16.93 -14.42
N TYR A 35 5.82 16.73 -15.32
CA TYR A 35 5.59 16.87 -16.76
C TYR A 35 4.45 15.93 -17.22
N TRP A 36 4.52 14.64 -16.89
CA TRP A 36 3.47 13.67 -17.23
C TRP A 36 2.11 14.02 -16.65
N LYS A 37 2.08 14.53 -15.41
CA LYS A 37 0.84 15.00 -14.77
C LYS A 37 0.19 16.16 -15.53
N SER A 38 0.98 17.05 -16.10
CA SER A 38 0.47 18.16 -16.92
C SER A 38 0.11 17.73 -18.34
N ALA A 39 0.83 16.75 -18.91
CA ALA A 39 0.67 16.30 -20.29
C ALA A 39 -0.46 15.27 -20.48
N VAL A 40 -0.77 14.45 -19.47
CA VAL A 40 -1.74 13.36 -19.57
C VAL A 40 -2.94 13.58 -18.64
N PRO A 41 -4.16 13.70 -19.19
CA PRO A 41 -5.37 13.83 -18.38
C PRO A 41 -5.51 12.68 -17.38
N ARG A 42 -5.86 13.03 -16.13
CA ARG A 42 -6.09 12.08 -15.03
C ARG A 42 -4.87 11.25 -14.62
N PHE A 43 -3.66 11.62 -15.05
CA PHE A 43 -2.44 10.94 -14.60
C PHE A 43 -2.23 11.09 -13.09
N SER A 44 -2.07 9.96 -12.41
CA SER A 44 -1.82 9.87 -10.98
C SER A 44 -0.38 9.46 -10.72
N ILE A 45 0.45 10.41 -10.28
CA ILE A 45 1.86 10.18 -9.93
C ILE A 45 1.98 9.05 -8.88
N SER A 46 1.09 9.06 -7.87
CA SER A 46 1.13 8.07 -6.79
C SER A 46 0.77 6.66 -7.27
N GLU A 47 -0.21 6.54 -8.17
CA GLU A 47 -0.59 5.25 -8.75
C GLU A 47 0.52 4.69 -9.65
N PHE A 48 1.09 5.54 -10.51
CA PHE A 48 2.21 5.18 -11.35
C PHE A 48 3.43 4.71 -10.54
N LEU A 49 3.78 5.43 -9.48
CA LEU A 49 4.85 5.05 -8.57
C LEU A 49 4.55 3.73 -7.85
N ALA A 50 3.32 3.54 -7.37
CA ALA A 50 2.92 2.29 -6.72
C ALA A 50 3.12 1.10 -7.67
N GLN A 51 2.71 1.23 -8.94
CA GLN A 51 2.89 0.18 -9.95
C GLN A 51 4.37 -0.16 -10.19
N ILE A 52 5.23 0.86 -10.31
CA ILE A 52 6.68 0.64 -10.50
C ILE A 52 7.26 -0.06 -9.27
N VAL A 53 7.03 0.49 -8.08
CA VAL A 53 7.62 -0.02 -6.84
C VAL A 53 7.14 -1.44 -6.56
N GLU A 54 5.83 -1.71 -6.67
CA GLU A 54 5.31 -3.07 -6.43
C GLU A 54 5.88 -4.09 -7.40
N ARG A 55 6.02 -3.74 -8.68
CA ARG A 55 6.66 -4.60 -9.69
C ARG A 55 8.11 -4.92 -9.32
N GLU A 56 8.91 -3.93 -8.96
CA GLU A 56 10.32 -4.16 -8.60
C GLU A 56 10.46 -4.93 -7.28
N LEU A 57 9.62 -4.66 -6.28
CA LEU A 57 9.58 -5.42 -5.03
C LEU A 57 9.19 -6.88 -5.25
N ALA A 58 8.21 -7.15 -6.13
CA ALA A 58 7.78 -8.50 -6.48
C ALA A 58 8.89 -9.29 -7.17
N ARG A 59 9.72 -8.63 -8.01
CA ARG A 59 10.88 -9.25 -8.67
C ARG A 59 12.02 -9.51 -7.69
N ALA A 60 12.35 -8.54 -6.84
CA ALA A 60 13.47 -8.65 -5.90
C ALA A 60 13.19 -9.63 -4.75
N TRP A 61 11.97 -9.64 -4.20
CA TRP A 61 11.61 -10.48 -3.06
C TRP A 61 10.24 -11.17 -3.22
N PRO A 62 10.11 -12.16 -4.12
CA PRO A 62 8.82 -12.77 -4.45
C PRO A 62 8.08 -13.40 -3.27
N GLN A 63 8.81 -14.11 -2.40
CA GLN A 63 8.23 -14.76 -1.22
C GLN A 63 7.70 -13.74 -0.20
N LEU A 64 8.46 -12.67 0.04
CA LEU A 64 8.08 -11.59 0.95
C LEU A 64 6.88 -10.80 0.42
N TYR A 65 6.89 -10.47 -0.88
CA TYR A 65 5.79 -9.79 -1.56
C TYR A 65 4.49 -10.59 -1.47
N ASN A 66 4.53 -11.88 -1.80
CA ASN A 66 3.36 -12.76 -1.70
C ASN A 66 2.81 -12.86 -0.27
N LYS A 67 3.69 -12.91 0.73
CA LYS A 67 3.30 -12.92 2.14
C LYS A 67 2.65 -11.60 2.54
N ALA A 68 3.21 -10.46 2.13
CA ALA A 68 2.65 -9.13 2.38
C ALA A 68 1.26 -8.97 1.73
N LEU A 69 1.12 -9.37 0.46
CA LEU A 69 -0.12 -9.31 -0.31
C LEU A 69 -1.25 -10.08 0.41
N LYS A 70 -1.00 -11.32 0.83
CA LYS A 70 -1.98 -12.15 1.55
C LYS A 70 -2.40 -11.50 2.87
N ASN A 71 -1.46 -10.96 3.64
CA ASN A 71 -1.73 -10.39 4.96
C ASN A 71 -2.45 -9.03 4.89
N LEU A 72 -2.05 -8.15 3.97
CA LEU A 72 -2.64 -6.82 3.83
C LEU A 72 -4.03 -6.88 3.18
N LYS A 73 -4.26 -7.77 2.21
CA LYS A 73 -5.61 -8.02 1.67
C LYS A 73 -6.58 -8.49 2.75
N ARG A 74 -6.17 -9.43 3.61
CA ARG A 74 -6.97 -9.88 4.76
C ARG A 74 -7.28 -8.73 5.72
N ARG A 75 -6.30 -7.91 6.09
CA ARG A 75 -6.52 -6.76 6.98
C ARG A 75 -7.49 -5.74 6.40
N ARG A 76 -7.37 -5.41 5.10
CA ARG A 76 -8.27 -4.48 4.42
C ARG A 76 -9.71 -4.98 4.42
N ALA A 77 -9.93 -6.28 4.15
CA ALA A 77 -11.26 -6.89 4.21
C ALA A 77 -11.87 -6.84 5.62
N THR A 78 -11.07 -7.12 6.66
CA THR A 78 -11.54 -7.05 8.06
C THR A 78 -11.86 -5.63 8.50
N LEU A 79 -11.06 -4.64 8.09
CA LEU A 79 -11.32 -3.22 8.36
C LEU A 79 -12.61 -2.74 7.68
N GLN A 80 -12.84 -3.12 6.42
CA GLN A 80 -14.08 -2.80 5.70
C GLN A 80 -15.31 -3.40 6.40
N LYS A 81 -15.24 -4.68 6.83
CA LYS A 81 -16.33 -5.31 7.61
C LYS A 81 -16.62 -4.60 8.93
N LYS A 82 -15.58 -4.14 9.65
CA LYS A 82 -15.75 -3.35 10.88
C LYS A 82 -16.41 -1.99 10.64
N VAL A 83 -16.03 -1.29 9.56
CA VAL A 83 -16.65 0.00 9.20
C VAL A 83 -18.13 -0.19 8.85
N VAL A 84 -18.47 -1.23 8.08
CA VAL A 84 -19.86 -1.57 7.74
C VAL A 84 -20.68 -1.93 8.99
N SER A 85 -20.14 -2.77 9.89
CA SER A 85 -20.81 -3.14 11.15
C SER A 85 -20.98 -1.98 12.13
N LYS A 86 -20.07 -1.00 12.14
CA LYS A 86 -20.20 0.20 12.99
C LYS A 86 -21.27 1.15 12.46
N ARG A 87 -21.42 1.25 11.13
CA ARG A 87 -22.50 2.01 10.50
C ARG A 87 -23.89 1.40 10.75
N SER A 88 -24.01 0.07 10.74
CA SER A 88 -25.30 -0.58 11.02
C SER A 88 -25.75 -0.48 12.48
N LYS A 89 -24.83 -0.33 13.44
CA LYS A 89 -25.15 -0.12 14.87
C LYS A 89 -25.40 1.34 15.28
N GLY A 90 -25.05 2.31 14.43
CA GLY A 90 -25.18 3.74 14.73
C GLY A 90 -26.48 4.40 14.23
N GLY A 91 -27.34 3.68 13.53
CA GLY A 91 -28.57 4.21 12.91
C GLY A 91 -29.84 4.13 13.77
N GLY A 92 -29.72 3.76 15.05
CA GLY A 92 -30.86 3.63 15.96
C GLY A 92 -30.77 4.60 17.14
N ARG A 93 -31.11 5.86 16.89
CA ARG A 93 -31.57 6.84 17.89
C ARG A 93 -32.26 7.97 17.12
N SER A 94 -33.51 7.71 16.75
CA SER A 94 -34.54 8.74 16.59
C SER A 94 -34.94 9.26 17.96
#